data_AF-A0A1U7P128-F1
#
_entry.id   AF-A0A1U7P128-F1
#
_cell.length_a   1.000
_cell.length_b   1.000
_cell.length_c   1.000
_cell.angle_alpha   90.00
_cell.angle_beta   90.00
_cell.angle_gamma   90.00
#
_symmetry.space_group_name_H-M   'P 1'
#
loop_
_entity.id
_entity.type
_entity.pdbx_description
1 polymer ?
#
loop_
_entity_poly.entity_id
_entity_poly.type
_entity_poly.pdbx_seq_one_letter_code
_entity_poly.pdbx_strand_id
1 'polypeptide(L)'
;MGPNGEFMIVSRFEAQTAKAVYIYLLRGTKRTLLIDSGLSDTPEDVLLPGLAAEHLEPQQLTDCVITHADCDHCGGDAALRLTCPHLHLHAPTGDRAMIEQPERLMHQRYEAYEARHGVGYDPETKTWIAQTAGRATPVDSVLNPGDTIDLGGGTLEVMALPGHTAGHLGLHHVEESTLYVGDALLGHGEYALDGTLHAPPSYVTVSGYLDTIERVRALRPERLMFAHREVVEGSGIAPFLDECTRWVHEVDAAVQRGVQRPGGATLRELMEEHATSFGTFNAPVDLMYALSAHLDALVEKGLAHKSLATQTSGTPERFQWVR
;
A
#
# COMPACT_ATOMS: atom_id res chain seq x y z
N MET A 1 -25.00 9.91 13.90
CA MET A 1 -24.08 11.03 14.21
C MET A 1 -23.18 10.60 15.34
N GLY A 2 -21.87 10.48 15.09
CA GLY A 2 -20.90 10.53 16.19
C GLY A 2 -20.84 11.96 16.74
N PRO A 3 -20.48 12.16 18.00
CA PRO A 3 -20.52 13.47 18.66
C PRO A 3 -19.63 14.56 18.03
N ASN A 4 -18.67 14.22 17.14
CA ASN A 4 -17.62 15.14 16.70
C ASN A 4 -17.52 15.38 15.18
N GLY A 5 -18.49 14.95 14.37
CA GLY A 5 -18.47 15.23 12.93
C GLY A 5 -17.46 14.43 12.10
N GLU A 6 -16.77 13.45 12.68
CA GLU A 6 -16.11 12.39 11.91
C GLU A 6 -17.17 11.52 11.23
N PHE A 7 -17.08 11.40 9.91
CA PHE A 7 -17.80 10.41 9.14
C PHE A 7 -16.78 9.37 8.72
N MET A 8 -17.15 8.10 8.73
CA MET A 8 -16.43 7.07 8.00
C MET A 8 -17.31 6.81 6.79
N ILE A 9 -17.00 7.45 5.65
CA ILE A 9 -17.51 6.89 4.39
C ILE A 9 -16.77 5.58 4.22
N VAL A 10 -17.51 4.48 4.25
CA VAL A 10 -17.00 3.18 3.87
C VAL A 10 -17.34 3.04 2.41
N SER A 11 -16.40 3.41 1.55
CA SER A 11 -16.47 2.97 0.17
C SER A 11 -16.22 1.46 0.16
N ARG A 12 -17.21 0.68 -0.26
CA ARG A 12 -17.07 -0.77 -0.47
C ARG A 12 -16.96 -1.00 -1.97
N PHE A 13 -15.82 -1.49 -2.43
CA PHE A 13 -15.70 -2.03 -3.79
C PHE A 13 -15.96 -3.53 -3.75
N GLU A 14 -17.11 -3.95 -4.26
CA GLU A 14 -17.31 -5.32 -4.72
C GLU A 14 -17.04 -5.35 -6.24
N ALA A 15 -15.78 -5.52 -6.63
CA ALA A 15 -15.44 -5.93 -7.99
C ALA A 15 -15.06 -7.42 -7.99
N GLN A 16 -16.05 -8.26 -8.32
CA GLN A 16 -16.13 -9.70 -8.68
C GLN A 16 -14.99 -10.74 -8.44
N THR A 17 -13.88 -10.41 -7.78
CA THR A 17 -12.81 -11.30 -7.31
C THR A 17 -12.12 -10.76 -6.02
N ALA A 18 -12.84 -9.89 -5.28
CA ALA A 18 -12.37 -8.68 -4.60
C ALA A 18 -11.54 -8.81 -3.29
N LYS A 19 -10.33 -8.23 -3.33
CA LYS A 19 -9.70 -7.56 -2.19
C LYS A 19 -10.56 -6.33 -1.81
N ALA A 20 -10.84 -6.13 -0.52
CA ALA A 20 -11.58 -4.95 -0.08
C ALA A 20 -10.70 -3.71 -0.20
N VAL A 21 -11.21 -2.58 -0.71
CA VAL A 21 -10.50 -1.28 -0.67
C VAL A 21 -11.36 -0.27 0.08
N TYR A 22 -10.91 0.18 1.24
CA TYR A 22 -11.57 1.17 2.10
C TYR A 22 -11.01 2.55 1.80
N ILE A 23 -11.88 3.44 1.32
CA ILE A 23 -11.60 4.86 1.12
C ILE A 23 -12.32 5.63 2.21
N TYR A 24 -11.67 6.61 2.82
CA TYR A 24 -12.21 7.35 3.95
C TYR A 24 -12.57 8.79 3.57
N LEU A 25 -13.70 9.30 4.08
CA LEU A 25 -14.09 10.70 3.97
C LEU A 25 -14.09 11.35 5.36
N LEU A 26 -13.28 12.37 5.56
CA LEU A 26 -13.23 13.14 6.79
C LEU A 26 -13.86 14.52 6.59
N ARG A 27 -14.70 14.93 7.53
CA ARG A 27 -15.43 16.21 7.44
C ARG A 27 -15.13 17.08 8.65
N GLY A 28 -14.69 18.30 8.38
CA GLY A 28 -14.69 19.37 9.37
C GLY A 28 -15.36 20.63 8.82
N THR A 29 -15.26 21.73 9.56
CA THR A 29 -15.86 23.01 9.17
C THR A 29 -15.09 23.76 8.08
N LYS A 30 -13.82 23.39 7.83
CA LYS A 30 -12.95 24.00 6.81
C LYS A 30 -12.73 23.11 5.59
N ARG A 31 -12.68 21.79 5.78
CA ARG A 31 -12.38 20.82 4.71
C ARG A 31 -13.28 19.60 4.77
N THR A 32 -13.55 19.05 3.59
CA THR A 32 -14.12 17.71 3.42
C THR A 32 -13.10 16.93 2.57
N LEU A 33 -12.42 15.97 3.19
CA LEU A 33 -11.20 15.36 2.68
C LEU A 33 -11.41 13.87 2.41
N LEU A 34 -11.05 13.42 1.22
CA LEU A 34 -10.91 11.99 0.90
C LEU A 34 -9.49 11.50 1.19
N ILE A 35 -9.36 10.26 1.67
CA ILE A 35 -8.10 9.54 1.75
C ILE A 35 -8.16 8.42 0.72
N ASP A 36 -7.30 8.53 -0.30
CA ASP A 36 -7.28 7.74 -1.53
C ASP A 36 -8.48 7.96 -2.46
N SER A 37 -8.30 7.60 -3.73
CA SER A 37 -9.29 7.76 -4.81
C SER A 37 -9.75 6.44 -5.43
N GLY A 38 -9.21 5.30 -4.98
CA GLY A 38 -9.61 3.99 -5.48
C GLY A 38 -9.07 3.66 -6.86
N LEU A 39 -9.74 2.72 -7.52
CA LEU A 39 -9.53 2.34 -8.92
C LEU A 39 -10.17 3.36 -9.89
N SER A 40 -9.94 3.22 -11.19
CA SER A 40 -10.47 4.15 -12.21
C SER A 40 -11.99 4.33 -12.22
N ASP A 41 -12.74 3.28 -11.88
CA ASP A 41 -14.21 3.25 -11.83
C ASP A 41 -14.75 3.67 -10.45
N THR A 42 -13.90 3.66 -9.43
CA THR A 42 -14.27 3.88 -8.04
C THR A 42 -15.08 5.15 -7.81
N PRO A 43 -14.67 6.31 -8.37
CA PRO A 43 -15.39 7.54 -8.12
C PRO A 43 -16.85 7.45 -8.57
N GLU A 44 -17.12 6.90 -9.75
CA GLU A 44 -18.47 6.80 -10.30
C GLU A 44 -19.30 5.74 -9.55
N ASP A 45 -18.73 4.56 -9.36
CA ASP A 45 -19.49 3.40 -8.90
C ASP A 45 -19.76 3.41 -7.40
N VAL A 46 -18.91 4.06 -6.60
CA VAL A 46 -19.06 4.00 -5.13
C VAL A 46 -18.89 5.36 -4.44
N LEU A 47 -17.91 6.19 -4.81
CA LEU A 47 -17.73 7.46 -4.09
C LEU A 47 -18.92 8.40 -4.27
N LEU A 48 -19.35 8.66 -5.50
CA LEU A 48 -20.47 9.57 -5.75
C LEU A 48 -21.79 9.07 -5.14
N PRO A 49 -22.18 7.78 -5.27
CA PRO A 49 -23.32 7.23 -4.53
C PRO A 49 -23.17 7.34 -3.01
N GLY A 50 -21.97 7.09 -2.48
CA GLY A 50 -21.66 7.19 -1.05
C GLY A 50 -21.81 8.61 -0.50
N LEU A 51 -21.32 9.62 -1.24
CA LEU A 51 -21.50 11.03 -0.89
C LEU A 51 -22.98 11.40 -0.86
N ALA A 52 -23.75 10.99 -1.86
CA ALA A 52 -25.18 11.26 -1.92
C ALA A 52 -25.94 10.63 -0.73
N ALA A 53 -25.55 9.41 -0.31
CA ALA A 53 -26.11 8.73 0.86
C ALA A 53 -25.81 9.49 2.17
N GLU A 54 -24.67 10.16 2.26
CA GLU A 54 -24.29 11.05 3.37
C GLU A 54 -24.80 12.49 3.20
N HIS A 55 -25.69 12.74 2.24
CA HIS A 55 -26.24 14.06 1.91
C HIS A 55 -25.16 15.10 1.61
N LEU A 56 -24.10 14.68 0.90
CA LEU A 56 -23.02 15.52 0.41
C LEU A 56 -23.05 15.58 -1.11
N GLU A 57 -22.96 16.80 -1.63
CA GLU A 57 -22.74 17.04 -3.05
C GLU A 57 -21.24 16.93 -3.37
N PRO A 58 -20.84 16.46 -4.56
CA PRO A 58 -19.43 16.37 -4.96
C PRO A 58 -18.68 17.70 -4.85
N GLN A 59 -19.38 18.84 -5.02
CA GLN A 59 -18.81 20.18 -4.89
C GLN A 59 -18.42 20.58 -3.46
N GLN A 60 -18.76 19.75 -2.47
CA GLN A 60 -18.37 19.95 -1.08
C GLN A 60 -17.05 19.25 -0.72
N LEU A 61 -16.52 18.41 -1.62
CA LEU A 61 -15.19 17.82 -1.48
C LEU A 61 -14.13 18.88 -1.75
N THR A 62 -13.22 19.08 -0.80
CA THR A 62 -12.18 20.12 -0.91
C THR A 62 -10.83 19.51 -1.23
N ASP A 63 -10.51 18.35 -0.66
CA ASP A 63 -9.20 17.73 -0.72
C ASP A 63 -9.31 16.23 -0.97
N CYS A 64 -8.34 15.66 -1.68
CA CYS A 64 -8.09 14.21 -1.68
C CYS A 64 -6.59 13.99 -1.44
N VAL A 65 -6.26 13.17 -0.45
CA VAL A 65 -4.89 12.82 -0.10
C VAL A 65 -4.65 11.37 -0.50
N ILE A 66 -3.75 11.17 -1.46
CA ILE A 66 -3.30 9.85 -1.88
C ILE A 66 -2.21 9.39 -0.91
N THR A 67 -2.35 8.21 -0.33
CA THR A 67 -1.41 7.63 0.62
C THR A 67 -0.14 7.13 -0.07
N HIS A 68 -0.29 6.46 -1.22
CA HIS A 68 0.80 5.90 -2.02
C HIS A 68 0.35 5.56 -3.45
N ALA A 69 1.26 5.02 -4.26
CA ALA A 69 1.08 4.91 -5.71
C ALA A 69 0.27 3.72 -6.24
N ASP A 70 -0.08 2.71 -5.44
CA ASP A 70 -0.70 1.51 -6.01
C ASP A 70 -2.06 1.86 -6.65
N CYS A 71 -2.42 1.14 -7.71
CA CYS A 71 -3.49 1.55 -8.63
C CYS A 71 -4.87 1.62 -7.96
N ASP A 72 -5.08 0.87 -6.89
CA ASP A 72 -6.27 0.90 -6.03
C ASP A 72 -6.31 2.08 -5.06
N HIS A 73 -5.30 2.95 -5.04
CA HIS A 73 -5.25 4.15 -4.20
C HIS A 73 -5.32 5.45 -5.00
N CYS A 74 -4.80 5.47 -6.23
CA CYS A 74 -4.73 6.66 -7.08
C CYS A 74 -5.43 6.54 -8.44
N GLY A 75 -5.95 5.36 -8.79
CA GLY A 75 -6.57 5.11 -10.10
C GLY A 75 -7.78 6.01 -10.39
N GLY A 76 -8.51 6.41 -9.35
CA GLY A 76 -9.68 7.28 -9.45
C GLY A 76 -9.38 8.77 -9.65
N ASP A 77 -8.12 9.21 -9.59
CA ASP A 77 -7.74 10.62 -9.61
C ASP A 77 -8.28 11.37 -10.85
N ALA A 78 -8.19 10.74 -12.02
CA ALA A 78 -8.67 11.30 -13.28
C ALA A 78 -10.20 11.51 -13.27
N ALA A 79 -10.94 10.52 -12.75
CA ALA A 79 -12.39 10.56 -12.69
C ALA A 79 -12.88 11.58 -11.63
N LEU A 80 -12.21 11.64 -10.47
CA LEU A 80 -12.46 12.70 -9.49
C LEU A 80 -12.21 14.09 -10.07
N ARG A 81 -11.16 14.29 -10.88
CA ARG A 81 -10.89 15.59 -11.51
C ARG A 81 -12.00 16.01 -12.48
N LEU A 82 -12.64 15.06 -13.18
CA LEU A 82 -13.75 15.34 -14.08
C LEU A 82 -15.01 15.76 -13.32
N THR A 83 -15.32 15.08 -12.22
CA THR A 83 -16.54 15.33 -11.44
C THR A 83 -16.39 16.50 -10.45
N CYS A 84 -15.20 16.65 -9.88
CA CYS A 84 -14.84 17.65 -8.87
C CYS A 84 -13.62 18.47 -9.35
N PRO A 85 -13.74 19.33 -10.37
CA PRO A 85 -12.60 20.03 -10.97
C PRO A 85 -11.89 21.02 -10.04
N HIS A 86 -12.50 21.34 -8.89
CA HIS A 86 -11.95 22.21 -7.84
C HIS A 86 -11.28 21.42 -6.70
N LEU A 87 -11.37 20.09 -6.72
CA LEU A 87 -10.75 19.22 -5.73
C LEU A 87 -9.23 19.40 -5.76
N HIS A 88 -8.64 19.60 -4.60
CA HIS A 88 -7.19 19.71 -4.45
C HIS A 88 -6.59 18.32 -4.18
N LEU A 89 -5.87 17.78 -5.17
CA LEU A 89 -5.21 16.48 -5.06
C LEU A 89 -3.82 16.62 -4.43
N HIS A 90 -3.57 15.85 -3.38
CA HIS A 90 -2.31 15.78 -2.67
C HIS A 90 -1.68 14.41 -2.84
N ALA A 91 -0.36 14.36 -3.04
CA ALA A 91 0.39 13.12 -3.05
C ALA A 91 1.64 13.19 -2.17
N PRO A 92 2.17 12.05 -1.70
CA PRO A 92 3.52 11.97 -1.17
C PRO A 92 4.58 12.43 -2.18
N THR A 93 5.59 13.15 -1.69
CA THR A 93 6.75 13.53 -2.51
C THR A 93 7.43 12.31 -3.16
N GLY A 94 7.54 11.20 -2.43
CA GLY A 94 8.24 9.98 -2.90
C GLY A 94 7.53 9.24 -4.03
N ASP A 95 6.19 9.29 -4.07
CA ASP A 95 5.41 8.51 -5.03
C ASP A 95 4.70 9.37 -6.09
N ARG A 96 4.77 10.71 -5.98
CA ARG A 96 4.14 11.65 -6.92
C ARG A 96 4.31 11.26 -8.39
N ALA A 97 5.52 10.87 -8.79
CA ALA A 97 5.80 10.56 -10.19
C ALA A 97 5.06 9.31 -10.69
N MET A 98 4.82 8.32 -9.84
CA MET A 98 4.02 7.15 -10.17
C MET A 98 2.53 7.48 -10.15
N ILE A 99 2.08 8.25 -9.15
CA ILE A 99 0.68 8.73 -9.03
C ILE A 99 0.26 9.54 -10.26
N GLU A 100 1.08 10.50 -10.70
CA GLU A 100 0.74 11.35 -11.85
C GLU A 100 0.80 10.61 -13.20
N GLN A 101 1.51 9.48 -13.29
CA GLN A 101 1.82 8.78 -14.55
C GLN A 101 1.67 7.26 -14.41
N PRO A 102 0.50 6.69 -14.78
CA PRO A 102 0.24 5.25 -14.70
C PRO A 102 1.28 4.38 -15.42
N GLU A 103 1.91 4.87 -16.49
CA GLU A 103 2.99 4.14 -17.16
C GLU A 103 4.25 4.02 -16.29
N ARG A 104 4.54 5.03 -15.46
CA ARG A 104 5.64 4.97 -14.48
C ARG A 104 5.28 4.04 -13.33
N LEU A 105 4.04 4.09 -12.85
CA LEU A 105 3.54 3.14 -11.86
C LEU A 105 3.73 1.70 -12.36
N MET A 106 3.24 1.38 -13.56
CA MET A 106 3.40 0.06 -14.17
C MET A 106 4.87 -0.38 -14.19
N HIS A 107 5.76 0.44 -14.75
CA HIS A 107 7.17 0.08 -14.92
C HIS A 107 7.92 -0.02 -13.57
N GLN A 108 7.67 0.89 -12.63
CA GLN A 108 8.45 0.99 -11.39
C GLN A 108 7.92 0.13 -10.24
N ARG A 109 6.64 -0.23 -10.28
CA ARG A 109 5.99 -1.06 -9.25
C ARG A 109 5.70 -2.46 -9.77
N TYR A 110 4.84 -2.58 -10.77
CA TYR A 110 4.25 -3.85 -11.17
C TYR A 110 5.16 -4.70 -12.08
N GLU A 111 6.07 -4.07 -12.84
CA GLU A 111 7.04 -4.76 -13.72
C GLU A 111 8.46 -4.80 -13.14
N ALA A 112 8.66 -4.29 -11.92
CA ALA A 112 9.97 -4.00 -11.34
C ALA A 112 10.90 -5.22 -11.21
N TYR A 113 10.33 -6.43 -11.17
CA TYR A 113 11.05 -7.67 -10.94
C TYR A 113 11.25 -8.51 -12.20
N GLU A 114 10.65 -8.13 -13.33
CA GLU A 114 10.67 -8.95 -14.55
C GLU A 114 12.06 -9.00 -15.18
N ALA A 115 12.69 -7.85 -15.40
CA ALA A 115 14.00 -7.80 -16.01
C ALA A 115 15.09 -8.45 -15.14
N ARG A 116 14.97 -8.32 -13.82
CA ARG A 116 15.99 -8.75 -12.84
C ARG A 116 15.86 -10.22 -12.44
N HIS A 117 14.61 -10.68 -12.29
CA HIS A 117 14.30 -11.98 -11.70
C HIS A 117 13.43 -12.86 -12.60
N GLY A 118 12.89 -12.31 -13.68
CA GLY A 118 11.93 -12.98 -14.55
C GLY A 118 10.54 -13.17 -13.92
N VAL A 119 10.30 -12.65 -12.72
CA VAL A 119 9.02 -12.79 -12.01
C VAL A 119 8.17 -11.55 -12.23
N GLY A 120 6.86 -11.73 -12.36
CA GLY A 120 5.91 -10.66 -12.59
C GLY A 120 4.52 -11.22 -12.87
N TYR A 121 3.59 -10.30 -13.14
CA TYR A 121 2.19 -10.63 -13.41
C TYR A 121 1.99 -11.20 -14.81
N ASP A 122 0.95 -12.01 -14.97
CA ASP A 122 0.52 -12.49 -16.28
C ASP A 122 -0.10 -11.34 -17.13
N PRO A 123 -0.23 -11.51 -18.46
CA PRO A 123 -0.73 -10.46 -19.33
C PRO A 123 -2.17 -9.97 -19.04
N GLU A 124 -3.04 -10.83 -18.52
CA GLU A 124 -4.41 -10.47 -18.17
C GLU A 124 -4.40 -9.56 -16.95
N THR A 125 -3.67 -9.95 -15.90
CA THR A 125 -3.48 -9.13 -14.70
C THR A 125 -2.84 -7.77 -15.02
N LYS A 126 -1.81 -7.73 -15.88
CA LYS A 126 -1.21 -6.45 -16.32
C LYS A 126 -2.20 -5.56 -17.06
N THR A 127 -3.03 -6.14 -17.92
CA THR A 127 -4.06 -5.41 -18.65
C THR A 127 -5.08 -4.83 -17.68
N TRP A 128 -5.49 -5.60 -16.67
CA TRP A 128 -6.38 -5.15 -15.62
C TRP A 128 -5.76 -3.99 -14.81
N ILE A 129 -4.52 -4.14 -14.32
CA ILE A 129 -3.80 -3.06 -13.60
C ILE A 129 -3.72 -1.78 -14.45
N ALA A 130 -3.37 -1.91 -15.74
CA ALA A 130 -3.25 -0.76 -16.63
C ALA A 130 -4.59 -0.04 -16.85
N GLN A 131 -5.71 -0.78 -16.87
CA GLN A 131 -7.04 -0.22 -16.98
C GLN A 131 -7.46 0.47 -15.67
N THR A 132 -7.18 -0.15 -14.53
CA THR A 132 -7.63 0.35 -13.23
C THR A 132 -6.77 1.46 -12.64
N ALA A 133 -5.50 1.58 -13.06
CA ALA A 133 -4.62 2.70 -12.70
C ALA A 133 -5.05 4.05 -13.28
N GLY A 134 -6.13 4.08 -14.08
CA GLY A 134 -6.71 5.32 -14.59
C GLY A 134 -5.83 6.00 -15.63
N ARG A 135 -5.93 7.33 -15.69
CA ARG A 135 -5.23 8.16 -16.68
C ARG A 135 -4.29 9.13 -16.00
N ALA A 136 -3.19 9.47 -16.67
CA ALA A 136 -2.24 10.47 -16.21
C ALA A 136 -2.96 11.77 -15.80
N THR A 137 -2.78 12.15 -14.53
CA THR A 137 -3.50 13.25 -13.88
C THR A 137 -2.51 13.98 -12.97
N PRO A 138 -2.31 15.30 -13.11
CA PRO A 138 -1.42 16.03 -12.23
C PRO A 138 -1.99 16.13 -10.81
N VAL A 139 -1.10 16.11 -9.82
CA VAL A 139 -1.45 16.48 -8.44
C VAL A 139 -1.20 17.97 -8.22
N ASP A 140 -1.97 18.60 -7.34
CA ASP A 140 -1.90 20.04 -7.10
C ASP A 140 -0.83 20.40 -6.06
N SER A 141 -0.56 19.51 -5.11
CA SER A 141 0.56 19.65 -4.16
C SER A 141 1.14 18.32 -3.68
N VAL A 142 2.31 18.42 -3.07
CA VAL A 142 2.92 17.32 -2.32
C VAL A 142 2.76 17.53 -0.82
N LEU A 143 2.60 16.44 -0.08
CA LEU A 143 2.65 16.42 1.37
C LEU A 143 3.93 15.73 1.84
N ASN A 144 4.48 16.23 2.94
CA ASN A 144 5.67 15.71 3.59
C ASN A 144 5.38 15.34 5.05
N PRO A 145 6.13 14.40 5.63
CA PRO A 145 6.03 14.08 7.05
C PRO A 145 6.19 15.32 7.93
N GLY A 146 5.27 15.49 8.88
CA GLY A 146 5.19 16.66 9.77
C GLY A 146 4.30 17.79 9.25
N ASP A 147 3.84 17.74 7.99
CA ASP A 147 2.80 18.65 7.51
C ASP A 147 1.49 18.40 8.26
N THR A 148 0.68 19.44 8.42
CA THR A 148 -0.61 19.36 9.11
C THR A 148 -1.74 19.87 8.23
N ILE A 149 -2.89 19.19 8.26
CA ILE A 149 -4.12 19.58 7.59
C ILE A 149 -5.18 19.90 8.65
N ASP A 150 -5.59 21.16 8.72
CA ASP A 150 -6.68 21.62 9.59
C ASP A 150 -8.03 21.39 8.91
N LEU A 151 -8.80 20.43 9.43
CA LEU A 151 -10.15 20.10 8.96
C LEU A 151 -11.18 21.13 9.42
N GLY A 152 -10.88 21.94 10.44
CA GLY A 152 -11.83 22.84 11.10
C GLY A 152 -12.68 22.10 12.14
N GLY A 153 -12.04 21.52 13.15
CA GLY A 153 -12.68 20.64 14.14
C GLY A 153 -11.83 19.41 14.50
N GLY A 154 -10.76 19.19 13.73
CA GLY A 154 -9.72 18.21 13.97
C GLY A 154 -8.51 18.50 13.09
N THR A 155 -7.39 17.87 13.41
CA THR A 155 -6.09 18.07 12.77
C THR A 155 -5.55 16.73 12.30
N LEU A 156 -5.20 16.65 11.02
CA LEU A 156 -4.43 15.52 10.48
C LEU A 156 -2.96 15.88 10.45
N GLU A 157 -2.12 15.10 11.14
CA GLU A 157 -0.67 15.13 10.98
C GLU A 157 -0.24 14.09 9.93
N VAL A 158 0.54 14.52 8.95
CA VAL A 158 1.10 13.66 7.91
C VAL A 158 2.31 12.92 8.47
N MET A 159 2.32 11.59 8.36
CA MET A 159 3.39 10.74 8.89
C MET A 159 4.04 9.93 7.76
N ALA A 160 5.37 9.85 7.75
CA ALA A 160 6.06 8.83 6.95
C ALA A 160 5.81 7.44 7.54
N LEU A 161 5.27 6.54 6.73
CA LEU A 161 5.09 5.12 7.04
C LEU A 161 5.72 4.25 5.94
N PRO A 162 7.05 4.34 5.72
CA PRO A 162 7.72 3.68 4.61
C PRO A 162 7.64 2.15 4.71
N GLY A 163 7.94 1.46 3.61
CA GLY A 163 7.99 0.00 3.59
C GLY A 163 7.31 -0.53 2.35
N HIS A 164 6.00 -0.31 2.26
CA HIS A 164 5.14 -0.66 1.12
C HIS A 164 5.55 0.04 -0.16
N THR A 165 5.65 1.36 -0.08
CA THR A 165 6.37 2.19 -1.05
C THR A 165 7.37 3.07 -0.29
N ALA A 166 8.28 3.73 -1.03
CA ALA A 166 9.23 4.64 -0.42
C ALA A 166 8.56 5.93 0.07
N GLY A 167 7.51 6.39 -0.63
CA GLY A 167 6.79 7.62 -0.32
C GLY A 167 5.59 7.46 0.61
N HIS A 168 5.22 6.26 1.02
CA HIS A 168 3.97 5.97 1.74
C HIS A 168 3.73 6.91 2.94
N LEU A 169 2.54 7.51 2.98
CA LEU A 169 2.08 8.38 4.06
C LEU A 169 0.93 7.75 4.84
N GLY A 170 1.00 7.94 6.16
CA GLY A 170 -0.16 7.85 7.04
C GLY A 170 -0.69 9.23 7.41
N LEU A 171 -1.97 9.28 7.79
CA LEU A 171 -2.61 10.48 8.32
C LEU A 171 -3.06 10.22 9.75
N HIS A 172 -2.55 10.98 10.72
CA HIS A 172 -2.91 10.85 12.13
C HIS A 172 -3.90 11.93 12.52
N HIS A 173 -5.14 11.55 12.81
CA HIS A 173 -6.14 12.44 13.40
C HIS A 173 -5.86 12.61 14.89
N VAL A 174 -5.29 13.75 15.26
CA VAL A 174 -4.67 13.98 16.57
C VAL A 174 -5.69 13.90 17.71
N GLU A 175 -6.84 14.54 17.53
CA GLU A 175 -7.86 14.69 18.58
C GLU A 175 -8.57 13.36 18.90
N GLU A 176 -8.59 12.43 17.95
CA GLU A 176 -9.34 11.17 18.03
C GLU A 176 -8.39 9.96 18.09
N SER A 177 -7.08 10.22 18.13
CA SER A 177 -6.01 9.22 18.17
C SER A 177 -6.18 8.11 17.12
N THR A 178 -6.58 8.50 15.92
CA THR A 178 -6.83 7.58 14.80
C THR A 178 -5.73 7.74 13.76
N LEU A 179 -5.08 6.64 13.39
CA LEU A 179 -4.08 6.63 12.32
C LEU A 179 -4.63 5.89 11.10
N TYR A 180 -4.76 6.60 9.98
CA TYR A 180 -5.00 6.04 8.66
C TYR A 180 -3.66 5.57 8.10
N VAL A 181 -3.50 4.26 7.93
CA VAL A 181 -2.22 3.63 7.56
C VAL A 181 -2.17 3.13 6.12
N GLY A 182 -3.29 3.14 5.38
CA GLY A 182 -3.38 2.52 4.05
C GLY A 182 -2.81 1.11 4.09
N ASP A 183 -1.76 0.89 3.30
CA ASP A 183 -1.05 -0.38 3.13
C ASP A 183 0.28 -0.47 3.89
N ALA A 184 0.57 0.50 4.75
CA ALA A 184 1.84 0.53 5.48
C ALA A 184 2.02 -0.62 6.48
N LEU A 185 0.92 -1.28 6.89
CA LEU A 185 0.90 -2.40 7.82
C LEU A 185 -0.14 -3.43 7.36
N LEU A 186 0.32 -4.62 6.98
CA LEU A 186 -0.53 -5.66 6.35
C LEU A 186 -0.68 -6.92 7.20
N GLY A 187 -0.07 -7.00 8.39
CA GLY A 187 -0.13 -8.20 9.23
C GLY A 187 0.44 -9.42 8.51
N HIS A 188 -0.37 -10.48 8.42
CA HIS A 188 -0.06 -11.71 7.67
C HIS A 188 -0.51 -11.65 6.19
N GLY A 189 -1.14 -10.56 5.75
CA GLY A 189 -1.54 -10.32 4.37
C GLY A 189 -2.85 -9.57 4.24
N GLU A 190 -3.26 -9.43 3.00
CA GLU A 190 -4.50 -8.78 2.60
C GLU A 190 -5.61 -9.82 2.50
N TYR A 191 -6.82 -9.46 2.92
CA TYR A 191 -7.95 -10.36 2.96
C TYR A 191 -8.98 -9.98 1.91
N ALA A 192 -9.54 -10.99 1.25
CA ALA A 192 -10.74 -10.83 0.44
C ALA A 192 -11.96 -10.61 1.36
N LEU A 193 -13.07 -10.14 0.77
CA LEU A 193 -14.30 -9.85 1.51
C LEU A 193 -14.91 -11.08 2.23
N ASP A 194 -14.63 -12.29 1.74
CA ASP A 194 -15.07 -13.54 2.36
C ASP A 194 -14.15 -14.00 3.51
N GLY A 195 -13.14 -13.19 3.85
CA GLY A 195 -12.16 -13.47 4.90
C GLY A 195 -11.03 -14.42 4.47
N THR A 196 -10.98 -14.83 3.20
CA THR A 196 -9.85 -15.62 2.68
C THR A 196 -8.62 -14.75 2.46
N LEU A 197 -7.44 -15.35 2.63
CA LEU A 197 -6.17 -14.65 2.43
C LEU A 197 -5.93 -14.45 0.93
N HIS A 198 -5.94 -13.20 0.48
CA HIS A 198 -5.85 -12.85 -0.93
C HIS A 198 -4.41 -12.70 -1.39
N ALA A 199 -3.66 -11.80 -0.75
CA ALA A 199 -2.28 -11.49 -1.11
C ALA A 199 -1.37 -11.41 0.13
N PRO A 200 -0.08 -11.78 0.00
CA PRO A 200 0.91 -11.58 1.04
C PRO A 200 1.23 -10.10 1.26
N PRO A 201 1.78 -9.70 2.43
CA PRO A 201 2.31 -8.37 2.67
C PRO A 201 3.32 -7.95 1.59
N SER A 202 3.08 -6.82 0.96
CA SER A 202 3.69 -6.36 -0.29
C SER A 202 4.75 -5.26 -0.10
N TYR A 203 5.39 -5.21 1.08
CA TYR A 203 6.49 -4.28 1.35
C TYR A 203 7.74 -4.53 0.52
N VAL A 204 8.37 -3.45 0.07
CA VAL A 204 9.56 -3.46 -0.79
C VAL A 204 10.85 -3.12 -0.03
N THR A 205 10.76 -2.67 1.23
CA THR A 205 11.92 -2.47 2.10
C THR A 205 11.68 -3.05 3.50
N VAL A 206 12.60 -3.89 3.97
CA VAL A 206 12.50 -4.50 5.31
C VAL A 206 12.70 -3.46 6.42
N SER A 207 13.71 -2.60 6.28
CA SER A 207 13.99 -1.53 7.24
C SER A 207 12.84 -0.54 7.35
N GLY A 208 12.30 -0.09 6.21
CA GLY A 208 11.15 0.81 6.18
C GLY A 208 9.93 0.23 6.89
N TYR A 209 9.58 -1.02 6.59
CA TYR A 209 8.43 -1.68 7.22
C TYR A 209 8.61 -1.85 8.74
N LEU A 210 9.81 -2.23 9.21
CA LEU A 210 10.13 -2.31 10.64
C LEU A 210 10.10 -0.93 11.33
N ASP A 211 10.63 0.11 10.68
CA ASP A 211 10.58 1.49 11.19
C ASP A 211 9.13 1.98 11.32
N THR A 212 8.26 1.62 10.37
CA THR A 212 6.82 1.89 10.42
C THR A 212 6.17 1.20 11.61
N ILE A 213 6.44 -0.09 11.82
CA ILE A 213 5.92 -0.85 12.99
C ILE A 213 6.31 -0.14 14.30
N GLU A 214 7.57 0.22 14.46
CA GLU A 214 8.06 0.87 15.68
C GLU A 214 7.51 2.29 15.85
N ARG A 215 7.35 3.03 14.76
CA ARG A 215 6.73 4.36 14.77
C ARG A 215 5.28 4.29 15.26
N VAL A 216 4.49 3.36 14.72
CA VAL A 216 3.09 3.18 15.14
C VAL A 216 3.02 2.70 16.60
N ARG A 217 3.93 1.79 17.00
CA ARG A 217 4.05 1.34 18.40
C ARG A 217 4.37 2.49 19.36
N ALA A 218 5.23 3.42 18.95
CA ALA A 218 5.62 4.59 19.73
C ALA A 218 4.49 5.65 19.80
N LEU A 219 3.76 5.84 18.69
CA LEU A 219 2.63 6.77 18.61
C LEU A 219 1.49 6.37 19.55
N ARG A 220 1.26 5.05 19.71
CA ARG A 220 0.16 4.47 20.51
C ARG A 220 -1.22 5.04 20.11
N PRO A 221 -1.62 4.95 18.82
CA PRO A 221 -2.95 5.37 18.42
C PRO A 221 -4.01 4.50 19.10
N GLU A 222 -5.21 5.05 19.30
CA GLU A 222 -6.37 4.28 19.77
C GLU A 222 -6.98 3.43 18.67
N ARG A 223 -6.85 3.85 17.39
CA ARG A 223 -7.41 3.17 16.22
C ARG A 223 -6.45 3.19 15.03
N LEU A 224 -6.38 2.07 14.31
CA LEU A 224 -5.72 1.92 13.02
C LEU A 224 -6.77 1.67 11.92
N MET A 225 -6.76 2.52 10.89
CA MET A 225 -7.66 2.47 9.74
C MET A 225 -6.86 2.03 8.51
N PHE A 226 -7.30 0.96 7.84
CA PHE A 226 -6.56 0.28 6.77
C PHE A 226 -7.30 0.37 5.45
N ALA A 227 -6.60 0.28 4.32
CA ALA A 227 -7.30 0.16 3.04
C ALA A 227 -7.84 -1.24 2.77
N HIS A 228 -7.28 -2.30 3.36
CA HIS A 228 -7.63 -3.69 2.96
C HIS A 228 -8.03 -4.63 4.08
N ARG A 229 -8.41 -4.07 5.24
CA ARG A 229 -8.92 -4.85 6.37
C ARG A 229 -9.75 -4.00 7.32
N GLU A 230 -10.45 -4.69 8.20
CA GLU A 230 -11.19 -4.05 9.28
C GLU A 230 -10.27 -3.28 10.24
N VAL A 231 -10.88 -2.31 10.92
CA VAL A 231 -10.24 -1.45 11.92
C VAL A 231 -9.64 -2.29 13.05
N VAL A 232 -8.45 -1.91 13.52
CA VAL A 232 -7.87 -2.46 14.74
C VAL A 232 -7.77 -1.37 15.79
N GLU A 233 -8.30 -1.64 16.98
CA GLU A 233 -8.44 -0.64 18.04
C GLU A 233 -7.98 -1.16 19.40
N GLY A 234 -7.60 -0.21 20.27
CA GLY A 234 -7.26 -0.45 21.66
C GLY A 234 -6.22 -1.58 21.85
N SER A 235 -6.58 -2.58 22.65
CA SER A 235 -5.68 -3.69 22.98
C SER A 235 -5.37 -4.63 21.81
N GLY A 236 -6.09 -4.52 20.68
CA GLY A 236 -5.83 -5.30 19.47
C GLY A 236 -4.61 -4.80 18.67
N ILE A 237 -4.19 -3.55 18.87
CA ILE A 237 -3.11 -2.93 18.08
C ILE A 237 -1.76 -3.60 18.35
N ALA A 238 -1.39 -3.82 19.62
CA ALA A 238 -0.09 -4.43 19.94
C ALA A 238 0.07 -5.86 19.38
N PRO A 239 -0.91 -6.78 19.54
CA PRO A 239 -0.86 -8.09 18.88
C PRO A 239 -0.74 -8.03 17.35
N PHE A 240 -1.41 -7.07 16.71
CA PHE A 240 -1.34 -6.88 15.26
C PHE A 240 0.06 -6.41 14.81
N LEU A 241 0.68 -5.47 15.54
CA LEU A 241 2.06 -5.06 15.26
C LEU A 241 3.07 -6.20 15.49
N ASP A 242 2.83 -7.04 16.51
CA ASP A 242 3.63 -8.23 16.76
C ASP A 242 3.46 -9.27 15.64
N GLU A 243 2.27 -9.37 15.04
CA GLU A 243 2.02 -10.17 13.84
C GLU A 243 2.79 -9.66 12.62
N CYS A 244 2.76 -8.35 12.36
CA CYS A 244 3.57 -7.74 11.31
C CYS A 244 5.07 -8.07 11.49
N THR A 245 5.56 -7.98 12.73
CA THR A 245 6.95 -8.29 13.08
C THR A 245 7.27 -9.77 12.86
N ARG A 246 6.36 -10.66 13.25
CA ARG A 246 6.52 -12.12 13.07
C ARG A 246 6.61 -12.50 11.60
N TRP A 247 5.75 -11.91 10.75
CA TRP A 247 5.81 -12.11 9.31
C TRP A 247 7.20 -11.78 8.75
N VAL A 248 7.77 -10.63 9.13
CA VAL A 248 9.13 -10.23 8.71
C VAL A 248 10.16 -11.30 9.10
N HIS A 249 10.10 -11.83 10.33
CA HIS A 249 11.01 -12.88 10.79
C HIS A 249 10.85 -14.21 10.05
N GLU A 250 9.61 -14.60 9.72
CA GLU A 250 9.34 -15.84 8.99
C GLU A 250 9.90 -15.77 7.56
N VAL A 251 9.70 -14.64 6.88
CA VAL A 251 10.25 -14.40 5.54
C VAL A 251 11.77 -14.30 5.58
N ASP A 252 12.36 -13.58 6.55
CA ASP A 252 13.82 -13.49 6.72
C ASP A 252 14.45 -14.89 6.90
N ALA A 253 13.88 -15.70 7.78
CA ALA A 253 14.36 -17.06 8.02
C ALA A 253 14.27 -17.96 6.77
N ALA A 254 13.21 -17.82 5.97
CA ALA A 254 13.04 -18.54 4.71
C ALA A 254 14.10 -18.12 3.68
N VAL A 255 14.26 -16.81 3.47
CA VAL A 255 15.26 -16.26 2.54
C VAL A 255 16.68 -16.65 2.94
N GLN A 256 17.03 -16.54 4.23
CA GLN A 256 18.35 -16.94 4.73
C GLN A 256 18.65 -18.42 4.48
N ARG A 257 17.72 -19.33 4.78
CA ARG A 257 17.88 -20.76 4.45
C ARG A 257 18.11 -20.98 2.97
N GLY A 258 17.35 -20.27 2.13
CA GLY A 258 17.48 -20.31 0.68
C GLY A 258 18.85 -19.89 0.18
N VAL A 259 19.39 -18.76 0.64
CA VAL A 259 20.69 -18.26 0.17
C VAL A 259 21.89 -18.98 0.80
N GLN A 260 21.71 -19.66 1.94
CA GLN A 260 22.75 -20.46 2.61
C GLN A 260 22.97 -21.84 1.99
N ARG A 261 22.02 -22.35 1.19
CA ARG A 261 22.16 -23.65 0.51
C ARG A 261 23.31 -23.61 -0.52
N PRO A 262 23.92 -24.76 -0.85
CA PRO A 262 24.91 -24.83 -1.94
C PRO A 262 24.31 -24.33 -3.25
N GLY A 263 24.92 -23.31 -3.86
CA GLY A 263 24.39 -22.68 -5.07
C GLY A 263 23.32 -21.61 -4.83
N GLY A 264 22.97 -21.31 -3.57
CA GLY A 264 22.11 -20.19 -3.21
C GLY A 264 20.71 -20.32 -3.80
N ALA A 265 20.03 -19.19 -3.98
CA ALA A 265 18.67 -19.16 -4.51
C ALA A 265 18.44 -17.97 -5.46
N THR A 266 17.51 -18.11 -6.39
CA THR A 266 16.91 -16.97 -7.11
C THR A 266 15.60 -16.56 -6.44
N LEU A 267 15.09 -15.36 -6.73
CA LEU A 267 13.77 -14.94 -6.24
C LEU A 267 12.66 -15.91 -6.69
N ARG A 268 12.69 -16.34 -7.96
CA ARG A 268 11.74 -17.33 -8.49
C ARG A 268 11.75 -18.63 -7.70
N GLU A 269 12.93 -19.18 -7.44
CA GLU A 269 13.06 -20.44 -6.69
C GLU A 269 12.47 -20.31 -5.27
N LEU A 270 12.66 -19.16 -4.61
CA LEU A 270 12.09 -18.90 -3.28
C LEU A 270 10.56 -18.76 -3.33
N MET A 271 10.02 -18.10 -4.36
CA MET A 271 8.58 -17.99 -4.55
C MET A 271 7.94 -19.37 -4.79
N GLU A 272 8.55 -20.21 -5.63
CA GLU A 272 8.07 -21.57 -5.90
C GLU A 272 8.15 -22.48 -4.66
N GLU A 273 9.23 -22.38 -3.89
CA GLU A 273 9.43 -23.14 -2.65
C GLU A 273 8.43 -22.74 -1.55
N HIS A 274 8.11 -21.43 -1.47
CA HIS A 274 7.30 -20.87 -0.40
C HIS A 274 5.86 -20.51 -0.80
N ALA A 275 5.40 -20.94 -1.98
CA ALA A 275 4.06 -20.65 -2.50
C ALA A 275 2.91 -20.96 -1.52
N THR A 276 3.11 -21.91 -0.60
CA THR A 276 2.15 -22.27 0.46
C THR A 276 2.75 -22.24 1.88
N SER A 277 4.02 -21.87 2.03
CA SER A 277 4.72 -21.89 3.33
C SER A 277 4.20 -20.82 4.29
N PHE A 278 3.70 -19.71 3.75
CA PHE A 278 3.22 -18.55 4.50
C PHE A 278 1.69 -18.43 4.46
N GLY A 279 0.99 -19.53 4.18
CA GLY A 279 -0.44 -19.52 3.87
C GLY A 279 -0.72 -19.69 2.38
N THR A 280 -1.99 -19.96 2.06
CA THR A 280 -2.46 -20.09 0.68
C THR A 280 -3.07 -18.76 0.25
N PHE A 281 -2.43 -18.12 -0.72
CA PHE A 281 -2.86 -16.84 -1.29
C PHE A 281 -3.54 -17.05 -2.64
N ASN A 282 -4.51 -16.20 -2.98
CA ASN A 282 -5.07 -16.12 -4.33
C ASN A 282 -4.10 -15.45 -5.31
N ALA A 283 -3.30 -14.49 -4.82
CA ALA A 283 -2.26 -13.78 -5.55
C ALA A 283 -0.85 -14.08 -4.98
N PRO A 284 -0.34 -15.32 -5.07
CA PRO A 284 0.97 -15.67 -4.51
C PRO A 284 2.14 -14.99 -5.25
N VAL A 285 1.90 -14.40 -6.43
CA VAL A 285 2.90 -13.63 -7.18
C VAL A 285 3.43 -12.44 -6.39
N ASP A 286 2.60 -11.83 -5.52
CA ASP A 286 3.00 -10.67 -4.71
C ASP A 286 4.05 -11.01 -3.64
N LEU A 287 4.32 -12.30 -3.38
CA LEU A 287 5.48 -12.71 -2.57
C LEU A 287 6.79 -12.15 -3.14
N MET A 288 6.84 -11.80 -4.42
CA MET A 288 8.00 -11.17 -5.04
C MET A 288 8.44 -9.89 -4.31
N TYR A 289 7.51 -9.11 -3.75
CA TYR A 289 7.84 -7.86 -3.06
C TYR A 289 8.64 -8.15 -1.77
N ALA A 290 8.04 -8.86 -0.82
CA ALA A 290 8.66 -9.16 0.45
C ALA A 290 9.94 -10.01 0.28
N LEU A 291 9.89 -11.11 -0.49
CA LEU A 291 11.08 -11.97 -0.66
C LEU A 291 12.25 -11.21 -1.28
N SER A 292 12.00 -10.35 -2.27
CA SER A 292 13.03 -9.53 -2.89
C SER A 292 13.58 -8.46 -1.93
N ALA A 293 12.72 -7.83 -1.12
CA ALA A 293 13.13 -6.88 -0.09
C ALA A 293 14.10 -7.51 0.92
N HIS A 294 13.84 -8.76 1.32
CA HIS A 294 14.73 -9.51 2.22
C HIS A 294 16.05 -9.91 1.54
N LEU A 295 16.01 -10.34 0.28
CA LEU A 295 17.21 -10.62 -0.50
C LEU A 295 18.12 -9.39 -0.63
N ASP A 296 17.54 -8.24 -0.98
CA ASP A 296 18.28 -7.00 -1.11
C ASP A 296 18.82 -6.53 0.26
N ALA A 297 18.06 -6.68 1.36
CA ALA A 297 18.52 -6.38 2.71
C ALA A 297 19.72 -7.24 3.16
N LEU A 298 19.78 -8.51 2.76
CA LEU A 298 20.96 -9.37 3.03
C LEU A 298 22.19 -8.89 2.26
N VAL A 299 22.02 -8.42 1.02
CA VAL A 299 23.11 -7.86 0.21
C VAL A 299 23.61 -6.54 0.80
N GLU A 300 22.71 -5.64 1.19
CA GLU A 300 23.06 -4.37 1.84
C GLU A 300 23.84 -4.56 3.15
N LYS A 301 23.48 -5.59 3.94
CA LYS A 301 24.19 -5.97 5.17
C LYS A 301 25.52 -6.70 4.91
N GLY A 302 25.86 -7.02 3.66
CA GLY A 302 27.05 -7.79 3.30
C GLY A 302 26.99 -9.27 3.70
N LEU A 303 25.80 -9.80 3.98
CA LEU A 303 25.58 -11.20 4.37
C LEU A 303 25.37 -12.11 3.15
N ALA A 304 24.98 -11.55 2.00
CA ALA A 304 24.86 -12.25 0.73
C ALA A 304 25.51 -11.45 -0.40
N HIS A 305 25.94 -12.14 -1.44
CA HIS A 305 26.26 -11.52 -2.72
C HIS A 305 25.25 -11.97 -3.78
N LYS A 306 25.02 -11.11 -4.77
CA LYS A 306 24.19 -11.43 -5.93
C LYS A 306 25.04 -11.52 -7.20
N SER A 307 24.70 -12.46 -8.08
CA SER A 307 25.29 -12.54 -9.41
C SER A 307 24.94 -11.29 -10.21
N LEU A 308 25.88 -10.76 -10.99
CA LEU A 308 25.58 -9.70 -11.96
C LEU A 308 24.58 -10.24 -13.00
N ALA A 309 23.40 -9.63 -13.09
CA ALA A 309 22.46 -9.89 -14.17
C ALA A 309 23.13 -9.50 -15.50
N THR A 310 23.53 -10.47 -16.33
CA THR A 310 23.93 -10.17 -17.70
C THR A 310 22.67 -9.95 -18.52
N GLN A 311 22.39 -8.70 -18.92
CA GLN A 311 21.21 -8.35 -19.73
C GLN A 311 21.08 -9.18 -21.03
N THR A 312 22.14 -9.86 -21.46
CA THR A 312 22.21 -10.69 -22.65
C THR A 312 21.81 -12.16 -22.43
N SER A 313 21.75 -12.68 -21.20
CA SER A 313 21.55 -14.13 -20.96
C SER A 313 20.15 -14.53 -20.48
N GLY A 314 19.29 -13.57 -20.12
CA GLY A 314 17.97 -13.84 -19.55
C GLY A 314 18.01 -14.67 -18.25
N THR A 315 19.16 -14.75 -17.59
CA THR A 315 19.34 -15.56 -16.37
C THR A 315 18.97 -14.72 -15.14
N PRO A 316 18.02 -15.16 -14.30
CA PRO A 316 17.65 -14.44 -13.08
C PRO A 316 18.82 -14.23 -12.11
N GLU A 317 18.81 -13.12 -11.37
CA GLU A 317 19.77 -12.90 -10.29
C GLU A 317 19.73 -14.04 -9.26
N ARG A 318 20.92 -14.54 -8.90
CA ARG A 318 21.11 -15.56 -7.87
C ARG A 318 21.85 -14.98 -6.69
N PHE A 319 21.37 -15.30 -5.49
CA PHE A 319 21.85 -14.81 -4.22
C PHE A 319 22.48 -15.94 -3.42
N GLN A 320 23.66 -15.70 -2.88
CA GLN A 320 24.43 -16.69 -2.13
C GLN A 320 25.03 -16.04 -0.89
N TRP A 321 24.90 -16.73 0.25
CA TRP A 321 25.48 -16.33 1.52
C TRP A 321 27.00 -16.11 1.43
N VAL A 322 27.48 -15.05 2.07
CA VAL A 322 28.91 -14.76 2.23
C VAL A 322 29.44 -15.61 3.39
N ARG A 323 30.31 -16.56 3.06
CA ARG A 323 30.95 -17.45 4.05
C ARG A 323 31.98 -16.74 4.89
#